data_AF-A0A7Y8HVK6-F1
#
_entry.id   AF-A0A7Y8HVK6-F1
#
_cell.length_a   1.000
_cell.length_b   1.000
_cell.length_c   1.000
_cell.angle_alpha   90.00
_cell.angle_beta   90.00
_cell.angle_gamma   90.00
#
_symmetry.space_group_name_H-M   'P 1'
#
loop_
_entity.id
_entity.type
_entity.pdbx_description
1 polymer ?
#
loop_
_entity_poly.entity_id
_entity_poly.type
_entity_poly.pdbx_seq_one_letter_code
_entity_poly.pdbx_strand_id
1 'polypeptide(L)' 'MTLKEVKGIAKSKGIKVVGNMKKENIIRAIQRAEGNFDCFGTAKNGICDQVNCLWMEDCLKLK' A
#
# COMPACT_ATOMS: atom_id res chain seq x y z
N MET A 1 -2.94 7.90 4.80
CA MET A 1 -1.85 7.51 5.74
C MET A 1 -0.53 8.21 5.42
N THR A 2 0.27 8.47 6.44
CA THR A 2 1.65 8.94 6.34
C THR A 2 2.62 7.79 6.04
N LEU A 3 3.82 8.10 5.53
CA LEU A 3 4.87 7.09 5.31
C LEU A 3 5.29 6.39 6.62
N LYS A 4 5.26 7.09 7.75
CA LYS A 4 5.60 6.53 9.07
C LYS A 4 4.60 5.44 9.48
N GLU A 5 3.31 5.68 9.31
CA GLU A 5 2.26 4.68 9.59
C GLU A 5 2.39 3.46 8.69
N VAL A 6 2.61 3.66 7.39
CA VAL A 6 2.83 2.57 6.42
C VAL A 6 4.02 1.69 6.84
N LYS A 7 5.13 2.30 7.25
CA LYS A 7 6.29 1.56 7.78
C LYS A 7 5.97 0.79 9.06
N GLY A 8 5.10 1.34 9.92
CA GLY A 8 4.61 0.67 11.12
C GLY A 8 3.84 -0.62 10.79
N ILE A 9 2.93 -0.56 9.82
CA ILE A 9 2.18 -1.74 9.33
C ILE A 9 3.11 -2.75 8.67
N ALA A 10 4.08 -2.30 7.87
CA ALA A 10 5.07 -3.18 7.27
C ALA A 10 5.84 -3.96 8.36
N LYS A 11 6.29 -3.26 9.41
CA LYS A 11 7.02 -3.87 10.52
C LYS A 11 6.17 -4.87 11.31
N SER A 12 4.89 -4.58 11.57
CA SER A 12 4.00 -5.52 12.28
C SER A 12 3.74 -6.80 11.48
N LYS A 13 3.88 -6.75 10.16
CA LYS A 13 3.79 -7.91 9.25
C LYS A 13 5.15 -8.57 8.95
N GLY A 14 6.22 -8.18 9.64
CA GLY A 14 7.56 -8.75 9.43
C GLY A 14 8.27 -8.30 8.14
N ILE A 15 7.77 -7.26 7.48
CA ILE A 15 8.32 -6.75 6.22
C ILE A 15 9.45 -5.77 6.54
N LYS A 16 10.66 -6.09 6.07
CA LYS A 16 11.81 -5.21 6.20
C LYS A 16 11.74 -4.10 5.16
N VAL A 17 11.53 -2.87 5.61
CA VAL A 17 11.65 -1.67 4.78
C VAL A 17 13.11 -1.20 4.80
N VAL A 18 13.75 -1.12 3.63
CA VAL A 18 15.17 -0.76 3.47
C VAL A 18 15.34 0.59 2.79
N GLY A 19 16.30 1.39 3.25
CA GLY A 19 16.69 2.66 2.63
C GLY A 19 15.51 3.61 2.32
N ASN A 20 15.52 4.15 1.10
CA ASN A 20 14.54 5.13 0.61
C ASN A 20 13.41 4.48 -0.21
N MET A 21 12.91 3.32 0.22
CA MET A 21 11.74 2.69 -0.42
C MET A 21 10.57 3.67 -0.52
N LYS A 22 10.02 3.80 -1.73
CA LYS A 22 8.82 4.59 -2.00
C LYS A 22 7.63 4.03 -1.22
N LYS A 23 6.71 4.92 -0.84
CA LYS A 23 5.46 4.57 -0.14
C LYS A 23 4.69 3.49 -0.91
N GLU A 24 4.58 3.62 -2.22
CA GLU A 24 3.89 2.64 -3.06
C GLU A 24 4.46 1.23 -2.92
N ASN A 25 5.80 1.10 -2.95
CA ASN A 25 6.47 -0.20 -2.89
C ASN A 25 6.29 -0.88 -1.53
N ILE A 26 6.22 -0.10 -0.46
CA ILE A 26 5.97 -0.64 0.89
C ILE A 26 4.53 -1.15 0.97
N ILE A 27 3.56 -0.39 0.46
CA ILE A 27 2.15 -0.81 0.45
C ILE A 27 1.97 -2.08 -0.38
N ARG A 28 2.57 -2.13 -1.58
CA ARG A 28 2.56 -3.34 -2.43
C ARG A 28 3.18 -4.55 -1.74
N ALA A 29 4.27 -4.36 -0.98
CA ALA A 29 4.85 -5.43 -0.19
C ALA A 29 3.90 -5.90 0.92
N ILE A 30 3.19 -4.99 1.57
CA ILE A 30 2.16 -5.32 2.57
C ILE A 30 1.03 -6.13 1.94
N GLN A 31 0.51 -5.71 0.78
CA GLN A 31 -0.55 -6.43 0.08
C GLN A 31 -0.13 -7.87 -0.24
N ARG A 32 1.10 -8.09 -0.73
CA ARG A 32 1.63 -9.44 -0.96
C ARG A 32 1.75 -10.27 0.32
N ALA A 33 2.21 -9.67 1.41
CA ALA A 33 2.30 -10.36 2.70
C ALA A 33 0.93 -10.71 3.29
N GLU A 34 -0.13 -10.00 2.89
CA GLU A 34 -1.52 -10.31 3.23
C GLU A 34 -2.14 -11.39 2.31
N GLY A 35 -1.42 -11.84 1.28
CA GLY A 35 -1.96 -12.74 0.26
C GLY A 35 -2.83 -12.05 -0.80
N ASN A 36 -2.86 -10.71 -0.79
CA ASN A 36 -3.59 -9.89 -1.76
C ASN A 36 -2.75 -9.58 -3.00
N PHE A 37 -3.44 -9.20 -4.08
CA PHE A 37 -2.79 -8.57 -5.23
C PHE A 37 -2.17 -7.23 -4.82
N ASP A 38 -0.99 -6.91 -5.37
CA ASP A 38 -0.30 -5.65 -5.13
C ASP A 38 -0.83 -4.49 -6.01
N CYS A 39 -2.15 -4.34 -6.02
CA CYS A 39 -2.90 -3.42 -6.86
C CYS A 39 -2.77 -1.93 -6.46
N PHE A 40 -1.95 -1.59 -5.46
CA PHE A 40 -1.81 -0.20 -5.05
C PHE A 40 -1.28 0.68 -6.20
N GLY A 41 -2.03 1.72 -6.54
CA GLY A 41 -1.78 2.65 -7.64
C GLY A 41 -2.09 2.09 -9.04
N THR A 42 -2.77 0.94 -9.15
CA THR A 42 -3.15 0.38 -10.47
C THR A 42 -4.53 0.83 -10.94
N ALA A 43 -5.33 1.46 -10.07
CA ALA A 43 -6.66 1.99 -10.37
C ALA A 43 -6.58 3.29 -11.21
N LYS A 44 -6.04 3.20 -12.44
CA LYS A 44 -5.80 4.34 -13.34
C LYS A 44 -7.05 5.16 -13.69
N ASN A 45 -8.22 4.52 -13.65
CA ASN A 45 -9.49 5.17 -13.94
C ASN A 45 -10.09 5.88 -12.71
N GLY A 46 -9.40 5.88 -11.57
CA GLY A 46 -9.89 6.44 -10.30
C GLY A 46 -11.03 5.64 -9.67
N ILE A 47 -11.31 4.44 -10.18
CA ILE A 47 -12.39 3.56 -9.73
C ILE A 47 -11.79 2.28 -9.16
N CYS A 48 -12.21 1.91 -7.95
CA CYS A 48 -11.87 0.67 -7.27
C CYS A 48 -13.11 0.20 -6.49
N ASP A 49 -13.45 -1.09 -6.58
CA ASP A 49 -14.61 -1.70 -5.91
C ASP A 49 -14.26 -2.27 -4.52
N GLN A 50 -12.99 -2.23 -4.12
CA GLN A 50 -12.50 -2.70 -2.82
C GLN A 50 -12.79 -1.67 -1.72
N VAL A 51 -14.06 -1.56 -1.31
CA VAL A 51 -14.54 -0.58 -0.32
C VAL A 51 -13.88 -0.71 1.07
N ASN A 52 -13.37 -1.89 1.40
CA ASN A 52 -12.69 -2.16 2.69
C ASN A 52 -11.16 -2.08 2.58
N CYS A 53 -10.64 -1.54 1.48
CA CYS A 53 -9.19 -1.39 1.31
C CYS A 53 -8.67 -0.25 2.18
N LEU A 54 -7.84 -0.59 3.17
CA LEU A 54 -7.14 0.39 4.03
C LEU A 54 -6.39 1.46 3.23
N TRP A 55 -5.92 1.11 2.04
CA TRP A 55 -5.09 1.95 1.19
C TRP A 55 -5.89 2.80 0.21
N MET A 56 -7.22 2.67 0.14
CA MET A 56 -8.05 3.24 -0.91
C MET A 56 -7.83 4.75 -1.09
N GLU A 57 -7.88 5.53 -0.01
CA GLU A 57 -7.71 6.99 -0.08
C GLU A 57 -6.34 7.41 -0.63
N ASP A 58 -5.27 6.68 -0.28
CA ASP A 58 -3.93 6.96 -0.79
C ASP A 58 -3.74 6.42 -2.22
N CYS A 59 -4.39 5.30 -2.52
CA CYS A 59 -4.34 4.63 -3.82
C CYS A 59 -4.96 5.51 -4.91
N LEU A 60 -6.13 6.10 -4.65
CA LEU A 60 -6.85 6.93 -5.60
C LEU A 60 -6.25 8.33 -5.79
N LYS A 61 -5.28 8.74 -4.95
CA LYS A 61 -4.52 10.00 -5.10
C LYS A 61 -3.35 9.89 -6.08
N LEU A 62 -2.92 8.68 -6.41
CA LEU A 62 -1.88 8.44 -7.41
C LEU A 62 -2.49 8.61 -8.80
N LYS A 63 -2.30 9.80 -9.39
CA LYS A 63 -2.57 10.08 -10.79
C LYS A 63 -1.34 9.78 -11.65
#